data_AF-A0A2H6F8G0-F1
#
_entry.id   AF-A0A2H6F8G0-F1
#
_cell.length_a   1.000
_cell.length_b   1.000
_cell.length_c   1.000
_cell.angle_alpha   90.00
_cell.angle_beta   90.00
_cell.angle_gamma   90.00
#
_symmetry.space_group_name_H-M   'P 1'
#
loop_
_entity.id
_entity.type
_entity.pdbx_description
1 polymer ?
#
loop_
_entity_poly.entity_id
_entity_poly.type
_entity_poly.pdbx_seq_one_letter_code
_entity_poly.pdbx_strand_id
1 'polypeptide(L)'
;MHTLFDFLTYVKGIEYIIALSSIAGFILLWEILKPKPFNTLVHSGKEDLEYVRKTGYRNILKTMGKVAAAPFIGLFYVIVLPFAFFFAVAYTAINSVLALAGRSVSFGWRPAEAYLAGKKKRRRRKKEEGETKKNEKK
;
A
#
# COMPACT_ATOMS: atom_id res chain seq x y z
N MET A 1 31.22 3.72 54.04
CA MET A 1 31.74 4.93 54.70
C MET A 1 32.20 5.87 53.60
N HIS A 2 31.42 6.90 53.28
CA HIS A 2 31.84 7.96 52.37
C HIS A 2 32.64 8.96 53.20
N THR A 3 33.97 8.87 53.15
CA THR A 3 34.81 9.86 53.82
C THR A 3 34.79 11.16 53.00
N LEU A 4 34.94 12.31 53.66
CA LEU A 4 35.09 13.60 52.97
C LEU A 4 36.21 13.56 51.92
N PHE A 5 37.22 12.74 52.17
CA PHE A 5 38.33 12.50 51.27
C PHE A 5 37.90 11.84 49.94
N ASP A 6 37.03 10.82 49.98
CA ASP A 6 36.48 10.18 48.75
C ASP A 6 35.65 11.14 47.90
N PHE A 7 34.88 12.03 48.54
CA PHE A 7 34.12 13.04 47.81
C PHE A 7 35.06 14.04 47.14
N LEU A 8 36.08 14.50 47.85
CA LEU A 8 37.04 15.48 47.32
C LEU A 8 37.85 14.91 46.15
N THR A 9 38.32 13.66 46.25
CA THR A 9 39.07 12.99 45.18
C THR A 9 38.18 12.66 43.98
N TYR A 10 36.92 12.29 44.20
CA TYR A 10 35.95 12.06 43.13
C TYR A 10 35.63 13.33 42.35
N VAL A 11 35.33 14.44 43.05
CA VAL A 11 35.03 15.74 42.41
C VAL A 11 36.23 16.23 41.60
N LYS A 12 37.45 16.19 42.18
CA LYS A 12 38.67 16.59 41.47
C LYS A 12 39.01 15.65 40.32
N GLY A 13 38.75 14.35 40.47
CA GLY A 13 38.92 13.36 39.40
C GLY A 13 38.01 13.63 38.22
N ILE A 14 36.73 13.94 38.46
CA ILE A 14 35.78 14.30 37.40
C ILE A 14 36.20 15.59 36.70
N GLU A 15 36.55 16.64 37.45
CA GLU A 15 37.03 17.90 36.87
C GLU A 15 38.22 17.66 35.93
N TYR A 16 39.16 16.80 36.34
CA TYR A 16 40.32 16.45 35.54
C TYR A 16 39.95 15.68 34.26
N ILE A 17 39.04 14.71 34.35
CA ILE A 17 38.56 13.94 33.18
C ILE A 17 37.85 14.86 32.18
N ILE A 18 37.00 15.78 32.66
CA ILE A 18 36.31 16.74 31.81
C ILE A 18 37.32 17.69 31.14
N ALA A 19 38.32 18.17 31.88
CA ALA A 19 39.35 19.03 31.32
C ALA A 19 40.15 18.33 30.22
N LEU A 20 40.60 17.08 30.46
CA LEU A 20 41.29 16.27 29.45
C LEU A 20 40.43 16.00 28.22
N SER A 21 39.16 15.64 28.43
CA SER A 21 38.22 15.38 27.34
C SER A 21 37.97 16.63 26.51
N SER A 22 37.89 17.80 27.17
CA SER A 22 37.71 19.09 26.50
C SER A 22 38.93 19.46 25.65
N ILE A 23 40.15 19.24 26.15
CA ILE A 23 41.38 19.47 25.39
C ILE A 23 41.46 18.52 24.19
N ALA A 24 41.19 17.23 24.40
CA ALA A 24 41.21 16.23 23.32
C ALA A 24 40.15 16.53 22.25
N GLY A 25 38.93 16.88 22.68
CA GLY A 25 37.85 17.29 21.80
C GLY A 25 38.19 18.55 21.01
N PHE A 26 38.82 19.54 21.65
CA PHE A 26 39.28 20.75 20.98
C PHE A 26 40.34 20.46 19.91
N ILE A 27 41.32 19.59 20.21
CA ILE A 27 42.35 19.20 19.25
C ILE A 27 41.73 18.47 18.05
N LEU A 28 40.80 17.54 18.28
CA LEU A 28 40.09 16.84 17.21
C LEU A 28 39.27 17.80 16.34
N LEU A 29 38.53 18.71 16.99
CA LEU A 29 37.74 19.71 16.28
C LEU A 29 38.66 20.61 15.45
N TRP A 30 39.79 21.03 16.00
CA TRP A 30 40.80 21.82 15.30
C TRP A 30 41.41 21.07 14.11
N GLU A 31 41.68 19.77 14.24
CA GLU A 31 42.19 18.94 13.15
C GLU A 31 41.16 18.80 12.03
N ILE A 32 39.89 18.60 12.37
CA ILE A 32 38.78 18.53 11.41
C ILE A 32 38.59 19.89 10.72
N LEU A 33 38.68 20.99 11.47
CA LEU A 33 38.52 22.35 10.96
C LEU A 33 39.71 22.82 10.10
N LYS A 34 40.81 22.06 10.05
CA LYS A 34 41.93 22.42 9.18
C LYS A 34 41.43 22.58 7.74
N PRO A 35 41.95 23.55 6.98
CA PRO A 35 41.42 23.88 5.64
C PRO A 35 41.69 22.79 4.59
N LYS A 36 42.50 21.78 4.91
CA LYS A 36 42.88 20.73 3.95
C LYS A 36 41.67 19.95 3.39
N PRO A 37 40.77 19.36 4.21
CA PRO A 37 39.54 18.75 3.71
C PRO A 37 38.59 19.75 3.04
N PHE A 38 38.54 21.00 3.53
CA PHE A 38 37.61 22.00 3.01
C PHE A 38 38.02 22.59 1.66
N ASN A 39 39.31 22.68 1.36
CA ASN A 39 39.79 23.16 0.07
C ASN A 39 39.33 22.27 -1.09
N THR A 40 39.34 20.95 -0.86
CA THR A 40 38.83 19.97 -1.82
C THR A 40 37.32 20.15 -2.02
N LEU A 41 36.56 20.27 -0.93
CA LEU A 41 35.11 20.51 -1.00
C LEU A 41 34.76 21.83 -1.70
N VAL A 42 35.53 22.89 -1.46
CA VAL A 42 35.33 24.19 -2.11
C VAL A 42 35.68 24.13 -3.59
N HIS A 43 36.73 23.41 -4.00
CA HIS A 43 37.05 23.21 -5.41
C HIS A 43 35.96 22.41 -6.12
N SER A 44 35.57 21.26 -5.57
CA SER A 44 34.48 20.45 -6.13
C SER A 44 33.17 21.22 -6.18
N GLY A 45 32.85 22.01 -5.14
CA GLY A 45 31.66 22.86 -5.12
C GLY A 45 31.68 23.96 -6.18
N LYS A 46 32.84 24.53 -6.51
CA LYS A 46 32.98 25.52 -7.60
C LYS A 46 32.78 24.87 -8.97
N GLU A 47 33.36 23.71 -9.19
CA GLU A 47 33.19 22.93 -10.43
C GLU A 47 31.72 22.54 -10.64
N ASP A 48 31.05 22.08 -9.58
CA ASP A 48 29.61 21.78 -9.59
C ASP A 48 28.77 23.03 -9.85
N LEU A 49 29.12 24.17 -9.26
CA LEU A 49 28.42 25.45 -9.50
C LEU A 49 28.55 25.89 -10.97
N GLU A 50 29.74 25.73 -11.56
CA GLU A 50 29.97 26.02 -12.98
C GLU A 50 29.18 25.08 -13.89
N TYR A 51 29.13 23.79 -13.55
CA TYR A 51 28.32 22.80 -14.28
C TYR A 51 26.83 23.13 -14.20
N VAL A 52 26.33 23.52 -13.03
CA VAL A 52 24.95 23.97 -12.81
C VAL A 52 24.65 25.24 -13.63
N ARG A 53 25.60 26.18 -13.70
CA ARG A 53 25.49 27.41 -14.47
C ARG A 53 25.44 27.15 -15.98
N LYS A 54 26.21 26.19 -16.49
CA LYS A 54 26.23 25.81 -17.92
C LYS A 54 25.03 24.97 -18.34
N THR A 55 24.59 24.03 -17.50
CA THR A 55 23.52 23.06 -17.82
C THR A 55 22.11 23.62 -17.59
N GLY A 56 22.00 24.70 -16.81
CA GLY A 56 20.76 25.41 -16.54
C GLY A 56 20.01 24.89 -15.31
N TYR A 57 19.77 25.80 -14.36
CA TYR A 57 19.19 25.52 -13.03
C TYR A 57 17.82 24.82 -13.09
N ARG A 58 17.02 25.11 -14.13
CA ARG A 58 15.67 24.57 -14.30
C ARG A 58 15.62 23.05 -14.46
N ASN A 59 16.57 22.45 -15.19
CA ASN A 59 16.56 21.00 -15.39
C ASN A 59 17.04 20.28 -14.14
N ILE A 60 18.07 20.79 -13.47
CA ILE A 60 18.60 20.21 -12.22
C ILE A 60 17.55 20.25 -11.11
N LEU A 61 16.86 21.39 -10.93
CA LEU A 61 15.75 21.49 -9.98
C LEU A 61 14.62 20.51 -10.28
N LYS A 62 14.27 20.31 -11.56
CA LYS A 62 13.24 19.34 -11.94
C LYS A 62 13.68 17.91 -11.60
N THR A 63 14.93 17.56 -11.84
CA THR A 63 15.44 16.22 -11.53
C THR A 63 15.56 16.00 -10.02
N MET A 64 16.11 16.97 -9.29
CA MET A 64 16.16 16.92 -7.81
C MET A 64 14.76 16.86 -7.21
N GLY A 65 13.80 17.61 -7.75
CA GLY A 65 12.41 17.56 -7.33
C GLY A 65 11.78 16.17 -7.52
N LYS A 66 12.07 15.49 -8.64
CA LYS A 66 11.63 14.10 -8.87
C LYS A 66 12.24 13.12 -7.87
N VAL A 67 13.54 13.26 -7.59
CA VAL A 67 14.24 12.41 -6.61
C VAL A 67 13.69 12.65 -5.20
N ALA A 68 13.49 13.91 -4.82
CA ALA A 68 12.89 14.27 -3.54
C ALA A 68 11.44 13.79 -3.41
N ALA A 69 10.68 13.74 -4.51
CA ALA A 69 9.31 13.24 -4.54
C ALA A 69 9.22 11.71 -4.45
N ALA A 70 10.28 10.97 -4.83
CA ALA A 70 10.29 9.50 -4.87
C ALA A 70 9.84 8.82 -3.55
N PRO A 71 10.35 9.20 -2.35
CA PRO A 71 9.87 8.60 -1.10
C PRO A 71 8.39 8.87 -0.81
N PHE A 72 7.87 10.05 -1.17
CA PHE A 72 6.46 10.39 -0.97
C PHE A 72 5.53 9.63 -1.93
N ILE A 73 5.98 9.40 -3.16
CA ILE A 73 5.26 8.59 -4.15
C ILE A 73 5.17 7.14 -3.69
N GLY A 74 6.26 6.59 -3.13
CA GLY A 74 6.27 5.27 -2.51
C GLY A 74 5.30 5.18 -1.32
N LEU A 75 5.33 6.17 -0.43
CA LEU A 75 4.44 6.24 0.73
C LEU A 75 2.96 6.33 0.30
N PHE A 76 2.67 7.16 -0.70
CA PHE A 76 1.34 7.29 -1.28
C PHE A 76 0.84 5.95 -1.80
N TYR A 77 1.69 5.19 -2.51
CA TYR A 77 1.34 3.84 -2.96
C TYR A 77 0.97 2.92 -1.81
N VAL A 78 1.79 2.89 -0.74
CA VAL A 78 1.52 2.06 0.44
C VAL A 78 0.17 2.39 1.08
N ILE A 79 -0.18 3.69 1.12
CA ILE A 79 -1.46 4.14 1.66
C ILE A 79 -2.62 3.76 0.73
N VAL A 80 -2.50 3.95 -0.59
CA VAL A 80 -3.59 3.74 -1.55
C VAL A 80 -3.87 2.25 -1.81
N LEU A 81 -2.85 1.39 -1.76
CA LEU A 81 -2.94 -0.03 -2.07
C LEU A 81 -4.04 -0.79 -1.29
N PRO A 82 -4.16 -0.67 0.05
CA PRO A 82 -5.23 -1.33 0.79
C PRO A 82 -6.62 -0.86 0.34
N PHE A 83 -6.82 0.43 0.08
CA PHE A 83 -8.11 0.94 -0.41
C PHE A 83 -8.45 0.40 -1.79
N ALA A 84 -7.47 0.38 -2.71
CA ALA A 84 -7.65 -0.20 -4.03
C ALA A 84 -7.98 -1.69 -3.96
N PHE A 85 -7.33 -2.44 -3.05
CA PHE A 85 -7.62 -3.84 -2.80
C PHE A 85 -9.05 -4.05 -2.29
N PHE A 86 -9.48 -3.33 -1.24
CA PHE A 86 -10.84 -3.44 -0.72
C PHE A 86 -11.89 -3.03 -1.77
N PHE A 87 -11.61 -2.01 -2.56
CA PHE A 87 -12.49 -1.59 -3.65
C PHE A 87 -12.62 -2.69 -4.71
N ALA A 88 -11.51 -3.32 -5.13
CA ALA A 88 -11.52 -4.43 -6.07
C ALA A 88 -12.27 -5.65 -5.52
N VAL A 89 -12.08 -5.97 -4.24
CA VAL A 89 -12.81 -7.06 -3.58
C VAL A 89 -14.30 -6.75 -3.49
N ALA A 90 -14.69 -5.55 -3.09
CA ALA A 90 -16.09 -5.14 -3.03
C ALA A 90 -16.76 -5.18 -4.41
N TYR A 91 -16.10 -4.66 -5.44
CA TYR A 91 -16.60 -4.66 -6.81
C TYR A 91 -16.80 -6.08 -7.36
N THR A 92 -15.86 -6.99 -7.10
CA THR A 92 -15.97 -8.39 -7.53
C THR A 92 -17.04 -9.15 -6.73
N ALA A 93 -17.20 -8.88 -5.43
CA ALA A 93 -18.25 -9.46 -4.61
C ALA A 93 -19.67 -9.04 -5.06
N ILE A 94 -19.86 -7.76 -5.39
CA ILE A 94 -21.15 -7.27 -5.90
C ILE A 94 -21.47 -7.92 -7.25
N ASN A 95 -20.50 -7.96 -8.16
CA ASN A 95 -20.69 -8.57 -9.47
C ASN A 95 -20.92 -10.09 -9.40
N SER A 96 -20.27 -10.78 -8.47
CA SER A 96 -20.48 -12.21 -8.28
C SER A 96 -21.87 -12.50 -7.73
N VAL A 97 -22.36 -11.73 -6.74
CA VAL A 97 -23.73 -11.86 -6.22
C VAL A 97 -24.77 -11.57 -7.30
N LEU A 98 -24.57 -10.53 -8.12
CA LEU A 98 -25.44 -10.23 -9.26
C LEU A 98 -25.43 -11.36 -10.31
N ALA A 99 -24.27 -11.94 -10.60
CA ALA A 99 -24.16 -13.07 -11.52
C ALA A 99 -24.83 -14.35 -10.98
N LEU A 100 -24.74 -14.60 -9.67
CA LEU A 100 -25.43 -15.70 -9.01
C LEU A 100 -26.96 -15.47 -8.95
N ALA A 101 -27.41 -14.24 -8.71
CA ALA A 101 -28.83 -13.86 -8.77
C ALA A 101 -29.41 -14.01 -10.19
N GLY A 102 -28.65 -13.61 -11.22
CA GLY A 102 -29.04 -13.83 -12.61
C GLY A 102 -29.17 -15.32 -12.96
N ARG A 103 -28.30 -16.17 -12.39
CA ARG A 103 -28.38 -17.63 -12.56
C ARG A 103 -29.53 -18.26 -11.78
N SER A 104 -29.82 -17.82 -10.55
CA SER A 104 -30.91 -18.38 -9.73
C SER A 104 -32.31 -18.04 -10.26
N VAL A 105 -32.49 -16.90 -10.94
CA VAL A 105 -33.75 -16.56 -11.62
C VAL A 105 -34.02 -17.49 -12.83
N SER A 106 -32.98 -18.03 -13.46
CA SER A 106 -33.12 -18.93 -14.62
C SER A 106 -33.48 -20.38 -14.29
N PHE A 107 -33.39 -20.82 -13.03
CA PHE A 107 -33.51 -22.25 -12.68
C PHE A 107 -34.81 -22.68 -11.96
N GLY A 108 -35.70 -21.77 -11.58
CA GLY A 108 -36.83 -22.15 -10.71
C GLY A 108 -38.23 -22.12 -11.32
N TRP A 109 -38.51 -21.21 -12.25
CA TRP A 109 -39.90 -20.90 -12.58
C TRP A 109 -40.07 -20.70 -14.09
N ARG A 110 -40.48 -21.77 -14.78
CA ARG A 110 -40.99 -21.73 -16.16
C ARG A 110 -42.52 -21.84 -16.11
N PRO A 111 -43.25 -20.74 -15.84
CA PRO A 111 -44.69 -20.79 -15.60
C PRO A 111 -45.45 -21.33 -16.83
N ALA A 112 -44.92 -21.04 -18.02
CA ALA A 112 -45.45 -21.52 -19.29
C ALA A 112 -45.43 -23.06 -19.40
N GLU A 113 -44.40 -23.74 -18.88
CA GLU A 113 -44.32 -25.21 -18.94
C GLU A 113 -45.27 -25.88 -17.93
N ALA A 114 -45.40 -25.32 -16.72
CA ALA A 114 -46.35 -25.80 -15.72
C ALA A 114 -47.81 -25.72 -16.23
N TYR A 115 -48.16 -24.63 -16.92
CA TYR A 115 -49.51 -24.43 -17.47
C TYR A 115 -49.83 -25.40 -18.62
N LEU A 116 -48.85 -25.65 -19.50
CA LEU A 116 -49.03 -26.55 -20.65
C LEU A 116 -49.04 -28.04 -20.25
N ALA A 117 -48.27 -28.43 -19.22
CA ALA A 117 -48.27 -29.79 -18.70
C ALA A 117 -49.66 -30.21 -18.17
N GLY A 118 -50.36 -29.30 -17.46
CA GLY A 118 -51.72 -29.55 -16.97
C GLY A 118 -52.74 -29.77 -18.10
N LYS A 119 -52.63 -28.99 -19.18
CA LYS A 119 -53.54 -29.09 -20.35
C LYS A 119 -53.34 -30.41 -21.11
N LYS A 120 -52.10 -30.90 -21.22
CA LYS A 120 -51.78 -32.18 -21.89
C LYS A 120 -52.28 -33.38 -21.09
N LYS A 121 -52.15 -33.35 -19.75
CA LYS A 121 -52.68 -34.41 -18.86
C LYS A 121 -54.21 -34.50 -18.89
N ARG A 122 -54.92 -33.36 -18.93
CA ARG A 122 -56.38 -33.32 -19.05
C ARG A 122 -56.91 -33.90 -20.36
N ARG A 123 -56.19 -33.73 -21.48
CA ARG A 123 -56.57 -34.32 -22.78
C ARG A 123 -56.36 -35.84 -22.83
N ARG A 124 -55.35 -36.38 -22.14
CA ARG A 124 -55.13 -37.85 -22.06
C ARG A 124 -56.22 -38.54 -21.25
N ARG A 125 -56.59 -38.02 -20.07
CA ARG A 125 -57.71 -38.55 -19.27
C ARG A 125 -59.03 -38.62 -20.03
N LYS A 126 -59.36 -37.58 -20.82
CA LYS A 126 -60.59 -37.59 -21.65
C LYS A 126 -60.59 -38.63 -22.77
N LYS A 127 -59.41 -39.02 -23.28
CA LYS A 127 -59.31 -40.08 -24.30
C LYS A 127 -59.44 -41.46 -23.65
N GLU A 128 -58.80 -41.66 -22.50
CA GLU A 128 -58.91 -42.90 -21.72
C GLU A 128 -60.37 -43.14 -21.28
N GLU A 129 -61.06 -42.15 -20.73
CA GLU A 129 -62.49 -42.26 -20.37
C GLU A 129 -63.43 -42.47 -21.58
N GLY A 130 -63.02 -42.04 -22.78
CA GLY A 130 -63.75 -42.27 -24.02
C GLY A 130 -63.56 -43.67 -24.60
N GLU A 131 -62.38 -44.26 -24.40
CA GLU A 131 -62.06 -45.63 -24.82
C GLU A 131 -62.69 -46.68 -23.89
N THR A 132 -62.73 -46.44 -22.57
CA THR A 132 -63.40 -47.37 -21.63
C THR A 132 -64.91 -47.46 -21.90
N LYS A 133 -65.57 -46.33 -22.20
CA LYS A 133 -67.00 -46.31 -22.54
C LYS A 133 -67.33 -46.94 -23.90
N LYS A 134 -66.34 -47.12 -24.77
CA LYS A 134 -66.51 -47.75 -26.10
C LYS A 134 -66.33 -49.26 -26.05
N ASN A 135 -65.56 -49.77 -25.09
CA ASN A 135 -65.38 -51.21 -24.86
C ASN A 135 -66.49 -51.85 -24.01
N GLU A 136 -67.22 -51.09 -23.18
CA GLU A 136 -68.41 -51.60 -22.45
C GLU A 136 -69.68 -51.72 -23.30
N LYS A 137 -69.69 -51.21 -24.54
CA LYS A 137 -70.85 -51.23 -25.45
C LYS A 137 -70.70 -52.16 -26.65
N LYS A 138 -69.71 -53.06 -26.65
CA LYS A 138 -69.47 -54.03 -27.71
C LYS A 138 -69.69 -55.46 -27.23
#